data_AF-A0A3R7CT81-F1
#
_entry.id   AF-A0A3R7CT81-F1
#
_cell.length_a   1.000
_cell.length_b   1.000
_cell.length_c   1.000
_cell.angle_alpha   90.00
_cell.angle_beta   90.00
_cell.angle_gamma   90.00
#
_symmetry.space_group_name_H-M   'P 1'
#
loop_
_entity.id
_entity.type
_entity.pdbx_description
1 polymer ?
#
loop_
_entity_poly.entity_id
_entity_poly.type
_entity_poly.pdbx_seq_one_letter_code
_entity_poly.pdbx_strand_id
1 'polypeptide(L)'
;HDNATLHAVTSDLDVVAATVSNGGRIAFGEQPANSPDLNILNLGFINSIQALQQKMPAYTVDDLIRNVENAFTNVPAVSLDNVFYTLQSVMECILETGGSNKYKLQHIGKEAKCRRGELEESLTCSTDTYLAARLADL
;
A
#
# COMPACT_ATOMS: atom_id res chain seq x y z
N HIS A 1 -7.25 -2.94 2.62
CA HIS A 1 -8.51 -3.02 3.37
C HIS A 1 -8.15 -2.91 4.82
N ASP A 2 -8.61 -1.85 5.49
CA ASP A 2 -8.31 -1.64 6.91
C ASP A 2 -9.33 -2.36 7.80
N ASN A 3 -9.06 -2.39 9.11
CA ASN A 3 -9.92 -3.05 10.09
C ASN A 3 -10.97 -2.09 10.68
N ALA A 4 -11.41 -1.04 9.97
CA ALA A 4 -12.48 -0.18 10.47
C ALA A 4 -13.77 -0.99 10.66
N THR A 5 -14.66 -0.55 11.57
CA THR A 5 -15.86 -1.33 11.97
C THR A 5 -16.75 -1.75 10.80
N LEU A 6 -16.88 -0.92 9.77
CA LEU A 6 -17.64 -1.22 8.54
C LEU A 6 -16.94 -2.25 7.64
N HIS A 7 -15.64 -2.43 7.83
CA HIS A 7 -14.74 -3.31 7.11
C HIS A 7 -14.40 -4.56 7.94
N ALA A 8 -15.14 -4.94 8.98
CA ALA A 8 -14.90 -6.18 9.72
C ALA A 8 -15.34 -7.44 8.94
N VAL A 9 -14.79 -7.63 7.75
CA VAL A 9 -15.10 -8.68 6.77
C VAL A 9 -14.76 -10.07 7.27
N THR A 10 -13.81 -10.20 8.21
CA THR A 10 -13.40 -11.48 8.80
C THR A 10 -14.51 -12.21 9.57
N SER A 11 -15.66 -11.54 9.79
CA SER A 11 -16.82 -12.10 10.51
C SER A 11 -18.05 -12.33 9.63
N ASP A 12 -18.05 -11.86 8.37
CA ASP A 12 -19.21 -11.96 7.47
C ASP A 12 -19.11 -13.25 6.62
N LEU A 13 -19.98 -14.22 6.93
CA LEU A 13 -19.99 -15.53 6.29
C LEU A 13 -20.30 -15.45 4.78
N ASP A 14 -21.09 -14.48 4.34
CA ASP A 14 -21.44 -14.31 2.93
C ASP A 14 -20.25 -13.77 2.14
N VAL A 15 -19.50 -12.84 2.73
CA VAL A 15 -18.27 -12.32 2.11
C VAL A 15 -17.20 -13.41 2.05
N VAL A 16 -17.03 -14.21 3.11
CA VAL A 16 -16.10 -15.34 3.12
C VAL A 16 -16.52 -16.44 2.13
N ALA A 17 -17.81 -16.71 1.98
CA ALA A 17 -18.29 -17.66 0.97
C ALA A 17 -18.00 -17.16 -0.46
N ALA A 18 -18.19 -15.86 -0.71
CA ALA A 18 -17.89 -15.22 -1.99
C ALA A 18 -16.39 -15.28 -2.33
N THR A 19 -15.49 -15.19 -1.36
CA THR A 19 -14.03 -15.31 -1.61
C THR A 19 -13.57 -16.74 -1.94
N VAL A 20 -14.42 -17.75 -1.77
CA VAL A 20 -14.13 -19.14 -2.14
C VAL A 20 -14.76 -19.49 -3.50
N SER A 21 -15.81 -18.76 -3.89
CA SER A 21 -16.37 -18.85 -5.24
C SER A 21 -15.42 -18.24 -6.28
N ASN A 22 -15.31 -18.87 -7.46
CA ASN A 22 -14.41 -18.49 -8.58
C ASN A 22 -12.93 -18.90 -8.48
N GLY A 23 -12.57 -19.83 -7.59
CA GLY A 23 -11.28 -20.54 -7.67
C GLY A 23 -10.04 -19.79 -7.17
N GLY A 24 -10.20 -18.55 -6.69
CA GLY A 24 -9.14 -17.79 -6.02
C GLY A 24 -9.44 -17.64 -4.55
N ARG A 25 -8.70 -18.34 -3.67
CA ARG A 25 -8.85 -18.17 -2.21
C ARG A 25 -8.23 -16.83 -1.80
N ILE A 26 -9.07 -15.82 -1.57
CA ILE A 26 -8.62 -14.54 -0.99
C ILE A 26 -8.51 -14.72 0.53
N ALA A 27 -7.31 -14.56 1.07
CA ALA A 27 -7.08 -14.50 2.51
C ALA A 27 -7.08 -13.03 2.96
N PHE A 28 -7.88 -12.71 3.98
CA PHE A 28 -7.83 -11.41 4.64
C PHE A 28 -6.75 -11.44 5.72
N GLY A 29 -5.77 -10.56 5.62
CA GLY A 29 -4.82 -10.29 6.70
C GLY A 29 -5.35 -9.19 7.61
N GLU A 30 -4.98 -9.24 8.89
CA GLU A 30 -5.28 -8.14 9.81
C GLU A 30 -4.34 -6.96 9.56
N GLN A 31 -4.88 -5.74 9.51
CA GLN A 31 -4.07 -4.52 9.50
C GLN A 31 -3.95 -3.96 10.94
N PRO A 32 -2.73 -3.59 11.39
CA PRO A 32 -2.56 -2.93 12.67
C PRO A 32 -3.38 -1.63 12.76
N ALA A 33 -3.93 -1.35 13.94
CA ALA A 33 -4.69 -0.13 14.17
C ALA A 33 -3.80 1.11 14.00
N ASN A 34 -4.36 2.18 13.38
CA ASN A 34 -3.67 3.45 13.14
C ASN A 34 -2.39 3.35 12.27
N SER A 35 -2.29 2.35 11.39
CA SER A 35 -1.17 2.19 10.46
C SER A 35 -1.60 2.40 9.00
N PRO A 36 -1.99 3.62 8.59
CA PRO A 36 -2.40 3.90 7.21
C PRO A 36 -1.27 3.64 6.21
N ASP A 37 -0.01 3.72 6.65
CA ASP A 37 1.17 3.45 5.82
C ASP A 37 1.30 1.97 5.42
N LEU A 38 0.57 1.07 6.08
CA LEU A 38 0.48 -0.34 5.72
C LEU A 38 -0.67 -0.64 4.75
N ASN A 39 -1.52 0.34 4.45
CA ASN A 39 -2.56 0.22 3.44
C ASN A 39 -2.07 0.83 2.13
N ILE A 40 -1.77 -0.02 1.14
CA ILE A 40 -1.22 0.38 -0.16
C ILE A 40 -2.05 1.46 -0.88
N LEU A 41 -3.37 1.43 -0.71
CA LEU A 41 -4.26 2.40 -1.33
C LEU A 41 -4.05 3.80 -0.74
N ASN A 42 -3.96 3.87 0.59
CA ASN A 42 -3.71 5.11 1.34
C ASN A 42 -2.26 5.58 1.18
N LEU A 43 -1.30 4.64 1.18
CA LEU A 43 0.13 4.93 1.16
C LEU A 43 0.55 5.70 -0.09
N GLY A 44 -0.06 5.42 -1.25
CA GLY A 44 0.31 6.19 -2.44
C GLY A 44 -0.54 5.99 -3.69
N PHE A 45 -1.35 4.94 -3.79
CA PHE A 45 -2.12 4.74 -5.03
C PHE A 45 -3.22 5.80 -5.20
N ILE A 46 -4.04 6.05 -4.17
CA ILE A 46 -5.04 7.11 -4.19
C ILE A 46 -4.38 8.48 -4.36
N ASN A 47 -3.25 8.71 -3.68
CA ASN A 47 -2.48 9.95 -3.83
C ASN A 47 -1.99 10.17 -5.26
N SER A 48 -1.61 9.10 -5.97
CA SER A 48 -1.17 9.17 -7.37
C SER A 48 -2.32 9.57 -8.31
N ILE A 49 -3.51 9.00 -8.10
CA ILE A 49 -4.72 9.37 -8.83
C ILE A 49 -5.08 10.83 -8.54
N GLN A 50 -5.10 11.20 -7.26
CA GLN A 50 -5.45 12.54 -6.81
C GLN A 50 -4.48 13.60 -7.38
N ALA A 51 -3.17 13.31 -7.44
CA ALA A 51 -2.18 14.22 -8.01
C ALA A 51 -2.41 14.50 -9.51
N LEU A 52 -3.00 13.56 -10.26
CA LEU A 52 -3.42 13.79 -11.65
C LEU A 52 -4.76 14.53 -11.72
N GLN A 53 -5.73 14.11 -10.93
CA GLN A 53 -7.06 14.71 -10.88
C GLN A 53 -7.00 16.20 -10.50
N GLN A 54 -6.14 16.59 -9.56
CA GLN A 54 -5.98 17.99 -9.11
C GLN A 54 -5.42 18.93 -10.19
N LYS A 55 -4.85 18.39 -11.27
CA LYS A 55 -4.40 19.19 -12.42
C LYS A 55 -5.54 19.51 -13.39
N MET A 56 -6.72 18.94 -13.17
CA MET A 56 -7.90 19.09 -14.02
C MET A 56 -8.94 19.97 -13.31
N PRO A 57 -9.51 20.99 -13.96
CA PRO A 57 -10.58 21.78 -13.37
C PRO A 57 -11.86 20.94 -13.23
N ALA A 58 -12.58 21.13 -12.14
CA ALA A 58 -13.91 20.56 -11.93
C ALA A 58 -14.82 21.63 -11.29
N TYR A 59 -15.98 21.85 -11.89
CA TYR A 59 -16.97 22.83 -11.40
C TYR A 59 -18.25 22.16 -10.91
N THR A 60 -18.38 20.86 -11.17
CA THR A 60 -19.52 20.03 -10.79
C THR A 60 -19.03 18.70 -10.23
N VAL A 61 -19.94 17.97 -9.58
CA VAL A 61 -19.67 16.60 -9.13
C VAL A 61 -19.39 15.68 -10.33
N ASP A 62 -20.11 15.86 -11.43
CA ASP A 62 -19.91 15.08 -12.66
C ASP A 62 -18.53 15.32 -13.28
N ASP A 63 -18.05 16.57 -13.26
CA ASP A 63 -16.67 16.88 -13.67
C ASP A 63 -15.65 16.19 -12.77
N LEU A 64 -15.88 16.18 -11.46
CA LEU A 64 -14.99 15.52 -10.51
C LEU A 64 -14.93 14.01 -10.77
N ILE A 65 -16.08 13.35 -10.94
CA ILE A 65 -16.16 11.92 -11.25
C ILE A 65 -15.37 11.62 -12.53
N ARG A 66 -15.65 12.36 -13.61
CA ARG A 66 -14.95 12.20 -14.90
C ARG A 66 -13.44 12.41 -14.77
N ASN A 67 -13.00 13.39 -13.97
CA ASN A 67 -11.57 13.64 -13.76
C ASN A 67 -10.91 12.50 -12.97
N VAL A 68 -11.60 11.91 -11.99
CA VAL A 68 -11.11 10.74 -11.24
C VAL A 68 -11.00 9.51 -12.15
N GLU A 69 -12.01 9.23 -12.98
CA GLU A 69 -11.98 8.12 -13.95
C GLU A 69 -10.85 8.28 -14.97
N ASN A 70 -10.68 9.50 -15.47
CA ASN A 70 -9.58 9.85 -16.39
C ASN A 70 -8.22 9.68 -15.70
N ALA A 71 -8.06 10.19 -14.49
CA ALA A 71 -6.84 10.03 -13.71
C ALA A 71 -6.53 8.55 -13.45
N PHE A 72 -7.52 7.75 -13.02
CA PHE A 72 -7.35 6.32 -12.79
C PHE A 72 -6.84 5.59 -14.04
N THR A 73 -7.41 5.90 -15.21
CA THR A 73 -7.00 5.31 -16.49
C THR A 73 -5.59 5.73 -16.91
N ASN A 74 -5.13 6.91 -16.49
CA ASN A 74 -3.86 7.50 -16.89
C ASN A 74 -2.75 7.40 -15.83
N VAL A 75 -3.03 6.87 -14.63
CA VAL A 75 -1.98 6.59 -13.65
C VAL A 75 -1.03 5.55 -14.27
N PRO A 76 0.28 5.86 -14.35
CA PRO A 76 1.25 4.91 -14.86
C PRO A 76 1.29 3.64 -13.99
N ALA A 77 1.36 2.46 -14.61
CA ALA A 77 1.47 1.20 -13.86
C ALA A 77 2.66 1.19 -12.89
N VAL A 78 3.79 1.80 -13.29
CA VAL A 78 4.99 1.96 -12.46
C VAL A 78 4.73 2.74 -11.16
N SER A 79 3.69 3.57 -11.10
CA SER A 79 3.29 4.23 -9.86
C SER A 79 2.86 3.21 -8.80
N LEU A 80 2.16 2.15 -9.19
CA LEU A 80 1.76 1.10 -8.25
C LEU A 80 2.97 0.31 -7.75
N ASP A 81 3.89 -0.07 -8.64
CA ASP A 81 5.14 -0.75 -8.27
C ASP A 81 5.94 0.08 -7.26
N ASN A 82 6.07 1.39 -7.51
CA ASN A 82 6.74 2.31 -6.60
C ASN A 82 6.12 2.32 -5.20
N VAL A 83 4.79 2.20 -5.09
CA VAL A 83 4.07 2.12 -3.81
C VAL A 83 4.34 0.78 -3.12
N PHE A 84 4.41 -0.34 -3.85
CA PHE A 84 4.82 -1.63 -3.26
C PHE A 84 6.23 -1.58 -2.68
N TYR A 85 7.20 -1.00 -3.40
CA TYR A 85 8.54 -0.79 -2.84
C TYR A 85 8.51 0.15 -1.62
N THR A 86 7.59 1.14 -1.57
CA THR A 86 7.45 2.02 -0.41
C THR A 86 6.93 1.23 0.78
N LEU A 87 5.94 0.37 0.56
CA LEU A 87 5.34 -0.48 1.59
C LEU A 87 6.39 -1.39 2.22
N GLN A 88 7.25 -2.01 1.42
CA GLN A 88 8.35 -2.85 1.91
C GLN A 88 9.35 -2.05 2.76
N SER A 89 9.75 -0.85 2.31
CA SER A 89 10.62 0.03 3.10
C SER A 89 9.95 0.50 4.40
N VAL A 90 8.64 0.75 4.39
CA VAL A 90 7.86 1.09 5.59
C VAL A 90 7.87 -0.08 6.58
N MET A 91 7.63 -1.31 6.11
CA MET A 91 7.66 -2.51 6.96
C MET A 91 9.03 -2.68 7.63
N GLU A 92 10.13 -2.50 6.89
CA GLU A 92 11.48 -2.56 7.46
C GLU A 92 11.69 -1.47 8.52
N CYS A 93 11.30 -0.21 8.26
CA CYS A 93 11.39 0.86 9.26
C CYS A 93 10.56 0.59 10.52
N ILE A 94 9.39 -0.04 10.40
CA ILE A 94 8.57 -0.45 11.54
C ILE A 94 9.31 -1.50 12.38
N LEU A 95 9.95 -2.48 11.73
CA LEU A 95 10.76 -3.48 12.43
C LEU A 95 11.96 -2.83 13.15
N GLU A 96 12.69 -1.93 12.48
CA GLU A 96 13.83 -1.20 13.06
C GLU A 96 13.45 -0.33 14.25
N THR A 97 12.20 0.14 14.30
CA THR A 97 11.70 1.04 15.37
C THR A 97 10.82 0.32 16.39
N GLY A 98 10.77 -1.01 16.37
CA GLY A 98 10.03 -1.82 17.34
C GLY A 98 8.52 -1.59 17.29
N GLY A 99 7.93 -1.51 16.08
CA GLY A 99 6.49 -1.34 15.90
C GLY A 99 6.00 0.11 15.93
N SER A 100 6.91 1.09 16.02
CA SER A 100 6.56 2.51 16.05
C SER A 100 6.12 3.02 14.67
N ASN A 101 5.11 3.90 14.64
CA ASN A 101 4.75 4.67 13.44
C ASN A 101 5.62 5.93 13.25
N LYS A 102 6.65 6.12 14.09
CA LYS A 102 7.57 7.26 14.01
C LYS A 102 8.90 6.80 13.45
N TYR A 103 9.01 6.80 12.13
CA TYR A 103 10.24 6.51 11.39
C TYR A 103 10.49 7.56 10.31
N LYS A 104 11.73 7.61 9.83
CA LYS A 104 12.11 8.40 8.66
C LYS A 104 12.33 7.47 7.49
N LEU A 105 11.41 7.50 6.54
CA LEU A 105 11.53 6.67 5.34
C LEU A 105 12.73 7.12 4.49
N GLN A 106 13.62 6.19 4.18
CA GLN A 106 14.78 6.47 3.33
C GLN A 106 14.39 6.49 1.85
N HIS A 107 14.92 7.46 1.11
CA HIS A 107 14.66 7.55 -0.32
C HIS A 107 15.54 6.58 -1.12
N ILE A 108 14.91 5.48 -1.50
CA ILE A 108 15.28 4.46 -2.49
C ILE A 108 16.14 4.78 -3.71
N GLY A 109 15.83 5.94 -4.32
CA GLY A 109 16.18 6.19 -5.71
C GLY A 109 15.53 5.21 -6.70
N LYS A 110 14.30 4.72 -6.41
CA LYS A 110 13.62 3.64 -7.16
C LYS A 110 13.61 3.89 -8.66
N GLU A 111 13.21 5.08 -9.09
CA GLU A 111 13.18 5.46 -10.51
C GLU A 111 14.57 5.44 -11.16
N ALA A 112 15.61 5.82 -10.41
CA ALA A 112 16.98 5.77 -10.90
C ALA A 112 17.49 4.33 -11.01
N LYS A 113 17.20 3.47 -10.02
CA LYS A 113 17.54 2.04 -10.06
C LYS A 113 16.79 1.30 -11.18
N CYS A 114 15.50 1.58 -11.34
CA CYS A 114 14.67 1.01 -12.42
C CYS A 114 15.23 1.37 -13.80
N ARG A 115 15.59 2.65 -14.03
CA ARG A 115 16.22 3.09 -15.29
C ARG A 115 17.56 2.41 -15.59
N ARG A 116 18.29 1.96 -14.56
CA ARG A 116 19.55 1.22 -14.72
C ARG A 116 19.36 -0.31 -14.80
N GLY A 117 18.14 -0.82 -14.62
CA GLY A 117 17.88 -2.26 -14.54
C GLY A 117 18.40 -2.91 -13.25
N GLU A 118 18.64 -2.12 -12.21
CA GLU A 118 19.20 -2.55 -10.92
C GLU A 118 18.14 -2.67 -9.82
N LEU A 119 16.86 -2.46 -10.16
CA LEU A 119 15.77 -2.59 -9.20
C LEU A 119 15.35 -4.05 -9.14
N GLU A 120 15.62 -4.68 -8.00
CA GLU A 120 15.14 -6.03 -7.68
C GLU A 120 13.60 -6.05 -7.63
N GLU A 121 13.00 -7.21 -7.91
CA GLU A 121 11.53 -7.40 -7.89
C GLU A 121 10.92 -7.15 -6.50
N SER A 122 11.69 -7.41 -5.43
CA SER A 122 11.33 -7.13 -4.05
C SER A 122 12.57 -6.72 -3.27
N LEU A 123 12.40 -5.80 -2.33
CA LEU A 123 13.46 -5.42 -1.40
C LEU A 123 13.70 -6.54 -0.39
N THR A 124 14.96 -6.76 -0.07
CA THR A 124 15.38 -7.65 1.02
C THR A 124 15.42 -6.89 2.34
N CYS A 125 14.74 -7.41 3.36
CA CYS A 125 14.88 -6.94 4.73
C CYS A 125 16.18 -7.49 5.35
N SER A 126 16.90 -6.68 6.11
CA SER A 126 18.08 -7.13 6.85
C SER A 126 17.73 -8.30 7.80
N THR A 127 18.54 -9.35 7.77
CA THR A 127 18.36 -10.52 8.67
C THR A 127 18.46 -10.10 10.13
N ASP A 128 19.38 -9.19 10.47
CA ASP A 128 19.54 -8.71 11.84
C ASP A 128 18.31 -7.93 12.31
N THR A 129 17.75 -7.08 11.45
CA THR A 129 16.52 -6.33 11.73
C THR A 129 15.35 -7.28 11.98
N TYR A 130 15.18 -8.27 11.10
CA TYR A 130 14.12 -9.26 11.25
C TYR A 130 14.25 -10.08 12.54
N LEU A 131 15.47 -10.56 12.85
CA LEU A 131 15.71 -11.35 14.06
C LEU A 131 15.52 -10.51 15.34
N ALA A 132 15.99 -9.26 15.34
CA ALA A 132 15.82 -8.36 16.47
C ALA A 132 14.34 -8.09 16.76
N ALA A 133 13.54 -7.79 15.74
CA ALA A 133 12.10 -7.59 15.88
C ALA A 133 11.39 -8.87 16.35
N ARG A 134 11.74 -10.03 15.77
CA ARG A 134 11.15 -11.32 16.17
C ARG A 134 11.45 -11.69 17.63
N LEU A 135 12.63 -11.35 18.13
CA LEU A 135 12.98 -11.58 19.54
C LEU A 135 12.26 -10.63 20.50
N ALA A 136 11.89 -9.43 20.06
CA ALA A 136 11.15 -8.47 20.87
C ALA A 136 9.66 -8.82 21.04
N ASP A 137 9.11 -9.62 20.12
CA ASP A 137 7.73 -10.12 20.16
C ASP A 137 7.54 -11.41 20.99
N LEU A 138 8.63 -12.02 21.48
CA LEU A 138 8.64 -13.20 22.36
C LEU A 138 8.72 -12.81 23.84
#